data_AF-A0A662T7Q5-F1
#
_entry.id   AF-A0A662T7Q5-F1
#
_cell.length_a   1.000
_cell.length_b   1.000
_cell.length_c   1.000
_cell.angle_alpha   90.00
_cell.angle_beta   90.00
_cell.angle_gamma   90.00
#
_symmetry.space_group_name_H-M   'P 1'
#
loop_
_entity.id
_entity.type
_entity.pdbx_description
1 polymer ?
#
loop_
_entity_poly.entity_id
_entity_poly.type
_entity_poly.pdbx_seq_one_letter_code
_entity_poly.pdbx_strand_id
1 'polypeptide(L)'
;HELSKDSRDLKSRLMEFKGIGPTAVNIFLRELRGIWSKADPKISKYAAMVGKLIGLDNENIKRYESPLVKIYINYCKKKNCRICPLKNYCKEKEIK
;
A
#
# COMPACT_ATOMS: atom_id res chain seq x y z
N HIS A 1 18.21 4.20 -8.61
CA HIS A 1 18.24 2.97 -7.79
C HIS A 1 19.66 2.47 -7.56
N GLU A 2 20.40 2.17 -8.64
CA GLU A 2 21.80 1.70 -8.54
C GLU A 2 22.70 2.64 -7.75
N LEU A 3 22.62 3.94 -8.06
CA LEU A 3 23.42 4.97 -7.40
C LEU A 3 23.10 5.17 -5.91
N SER A 4 21.97 4.65 -5.42
CA SER A 4 21.54 4.86 -4.03
C SER A 4 22.21 3.87 -3.09
N LYS A 5 22.58 4.29 -1.87
CA LYS A 5 23.22 3.39 -0.89
C LYS A 5 22.24 2.37 -0.30
N ASP A 6 21.05 2.83 0.09
CA ASP A 6 20.00 2.01 0.69
C ASP A 6 18.59 2.54 0.33
N SER A 7 17.54 1.96 0.91
CA SER A 7 16.14 2.39 0.71
C SER A 7 15.87 3.81 1.21
N ARG A 8 16.58 4.27 2.25
CA ARG A 8 16.42 5.62 2.80
C ARG A 8 17.07 6.65 1.89
N ASP A 9 18.28 6.37 1.41
CA ASP A 9 18.98 7.19 0.44
C ASP A 9 18.22 7.26 -0.88
N LEU A 10 17.68 6.15 -1.37
CA LEU A 10 16.81 6.14 -2.55
C LEU A 10 15.60 7.07 -2.38
N LYS A 11 14.94 7.04 -1.21
CA LYS A 11 13.82 7.94 -0.91
C LYS A 11 14.26 9.40 -0.89
N SER A 12 15.38 9.71 -0.23
CA SER A 12 15.92 11.08 -0.15
C SER A 12 16.19 11.66 -1.53
N ARG A 13 16.90 10.90 -2.38
CA ARG A 13 17.24 11.32 -3.74
C ARG A 13 16.02 11.49 -4.64
N LEU A 14 14.99 10.66 -4.47
CA LEU A 14 13.73 10.84 -5.19
C LEU A 14 12.96 12.09 -4.76
N MET A 15 13.13 12.55 -3.52
CA MET A 15 12.50 13.80 -3.04
C MET A 15 13.25 15.06 -3.47
N GLU A 16 14.47 14.95 -4.00
CA GLU A 16 15.22 16.10 -4.56
C GLU A 16 14.60 16.61 -5.87
N PHE A 17 13.83 15.78 -6.57
CA PHE A 17 13.09 16.21 -7.75
C PHE A 17 11.96 17.19 -7.36
N LYS A 18 11.97 18.36 -7.99
CA LYS A 18 10.97 19.41 -7.74
C LYS A 18 9.55 18.87 -7.88
N GLY A 19 8.74 19.05 -6.83
CA GLY A 19 7.34 18.60 -6.79
C GLY A 19 7.13 17.16 -6.31
N ILE A 20 8.19 16.42 -5.99
CA ILE A 20 8.08 15.06 -5.45
C ILE A 20 8.18 15.06 -3.93
N GLY A 21 7.03 14.87 -3.26
CA GLY A 21 6.94 14.72 -1.81
C GLY A 21 7.02 13.27 -1.32
N PRO A 22 7.11 13.05 0.01
CA PRO A 22 7.25 11.71 0.61
C PRO A 22 6.10 10.76 0.25
N THR A 23 4.87 11.27 0.11
CA THR A 23 3.72 10.48 -0.32
C THR A 23 3.89 9.98 -1.76
N ALA A 24 4.32 10.86 -2.67
CA ALA A 24 4.55 10.52 -4.06
C ALA A 24 5.67 9.47 -4.19
N VAL A 25 6.78 9.65 -3.48
CA VAL A 25 7.87 8.65 -3.43
C VAL A 25 7.39 7.30 -2.94
N ASN A 26 6.60 7.25 -1.87
CA ASN A 26 6.10 5.98 -1.34
C ASN A 26 5.15 5.26 -2.31
N ILE A 27 4.29 6.01 -3.02
CA ILE A 27 3.41 5.45 -4.06
C ILE A 27 4.26 4.91 -5.21
N PHE A 28 5.23 5.69 -5.70
CA PHE A 28 6.11 5.30 -6.78
C PHE A 28 6.92 4.04 -6.45
N LEU A 29 7.60 4.03 -5.29
CA LEU A 29 8.41 2.89 -4.86
C LEU A 29 7.57 1.63 -4.59
N ARG A 30 6.26 1.77 -4.31
CA ARG A 30 5.40 0.61 -4.07
C ARG A 30 5.20 -0.20 -5.36
N GLU A 31 5.04 0.49 -6.49
CA GLU A 31 4.88 -0.16 -7.79
C GLU A 31 6.19 -0.83 -8.28
N LEU A 32 7.34 -0.44 -7.70
CA LEU A 32 8.66 -0.98 -8.03
C LEU A 32 9.14 -2.06 -7.03
N ARG A 33 8.30 -2.46 -6.07
CA ARG A 33 8.65 -3.51 -5.10
C ARG A 33 8.89 -4.83 -5.84
N GLY A 34 10.01 -5.48 -5.57
CA GLY A 34 10.42 -6.70 -6.26
C GLY A 34 11.11 -6.48 -7.61
N ILE A 35 11.09 -5.25 -8.14
CA ILE A 35 11.85 -4.85 -9.34
C ILE A 35 13.14 -4.16 -8.91
N TRP A 36 13.05 -3.21 -7.98
CA TRP A 36 14.20 -2.54 -7.40
C TRP A 36 14.46 -3.06 -5.99
N SER A 37 15.68 -3.55 -5.73
CA SER A 37 16.05 -4.16 -4.45
C SER A 37 15.93 -3.20 -3.26
N LYS A 38 16.06 -1.88 -3.50
CA LYS A 38 15.96 -0.81 -2.50
C LYS A 38 14.54 -0.20 -2.45
N ALA A 39 13.61 -0.66 -3.29
CA ALA A 39 12.22 -0.21 -3.26
C ALA A 39 11.42 -1.01 -2.21
N ASP A 40 11.62 -0.64 -0.94
CA ASP A 40 10.82 -1.14 0.18
C ASP A 40 10.17 0.04 0.92
N PRO A 41 9.07 0.60 0.39
CA PRO A 41 8.26 1.56 1.14
C PRO A 41 7.49 0.83 2.24
N LYS A 42 7.16 1.57 3.31
CA LYS A 42 6.27 1.07 4.36
C LYS A 42 4.91 0.72 3.77
N ILE A 43 4.30 -0.35 4.26
CA ILE A 43 2.94 -0.74 3.90
C ILE A 43 1.98 0.42 4.21
N SER A 44 1.15 0.78 3.25
CA SER A 44 0.05 1.72 3.42
C SER A 44 -0.86 1.29 4.57
N LYS A 45 -1.18 2.22 5.47
CA LYS A 45 -2.14 1.99 6.55
C LYS A 45 -3.49 1.43 6.06
N TYR A 46 -3.92 1.84 4.87
CA TYR A 46 -5.18 1.38 4.28
C TYR A 46 -5.09 -0.06 3.77
N ALA A 47 -3.98 -0.43 3.13
CA ALA A 47 -3.76 -1.81 2.72
C ALA A 47 -3.62 -2.74 3.94
N ALA A 48 -2.88 -2.30 4.96
CA ALA A 48 -2.74 -3.04 6.22
C ALA A 48 -4.10 -3.26 6.90
N MET A 49 -4.96 -2.25 6.92
CA MET A 49 -6.31 -2.35 7.46
C MET A 49 -7.14 -3.40 6.71
N VAL A 50 -7.27 -3.27 5.38
CA VAL A 50 -8.07 -4.21 4.57
C VAL A 50 -7.49 -5.62 4.65
N GLY A 51 -6.16 -5.76 4.57
CA GLY A 51 -5.48 -7.04 4.70
C GLY A 51 -5.78 -7.74 6.02
N LYS A 52 -5.71 -7.02 7.15
CA LYS A 52 -6.07 -7.56 8.47
C LYS A 52 -7.54 -7.99 8.54
N LEU A 53 -8.44 -7.17 7.98
CA LEU A 53 -9.88 -7.45 7.94
C LEU A 53 -10.19 -8.75 7.19
N ILE A 54 -9.43 -9.07 6.14
CA ILE A 54 -9.63 -10.30 5.36
C ILE A 54 -8.65 -11.43 5.74
N GLY A 55 -7.82 -11.22 6.78
CA GLY A 55 -6.93 -12.24 7.32
C GLY A 55 -5.63 -12.49 6.58
N LEU A 56 -5.12 -11.53 5.80
CA LEU A 56 -3.80 -11.63 5.16
C LEU A 56 -2.66 -11.35 6.15
N ASP A 57 -1.53 -12.03 5.96
CA ASP A 57 -0.25 -11.71 6.59
C ASP A 57 0.43 -10.49 5.94
N ASN A 58 1.51 -10.00 6.55
CA ASN A 58 2.22 -8.82 6.07
C ASN A 58 2.86 -8.99 4.68
N GLU A 59 3.26 -10.20 4.30
CA GLU A 59 3.90 -10.47 3.01
C GLU A 59 2.86 -10.37 1.89
N ASN A 60 1.71 -11.01 2.07
CA ASN A 60 0.58 -10.92 1.17
C ASN A 60 0.00 -9.50 1.12
N ILE A 61 -0.01 -8.76 2.24
CA ILE A 61 -0.39 -7.34 2.24
C ILE A 61 0.59 -6.52 1.40
N LYS A 62 1.91 -6.76 1.51
CA LYS A 62 2.90 -6.10 0.65
C LYS A 62 2.67 -6.44 -0.82
N ARG A 63 2.39 -7.71 -1.14
CA ARG A 63 2.19 -8.18 -2.51
C ARG A 63 0.95 -7.58 -3.16
N TYR A 64 -0.15 -7.50 -2.42
CA TYR A 64 -1.44 -7.00 -2.93
C TYR A 64 -1.74 -5.56 -2.49
N GLU A 65 -0.71 -4.78 -2.15
CA GLU A 65 -0.89 -3.49 -1.49
C GLU A 65 -1.75 -2.52 -2.32
N SER A 66 -1.46 -2.36 -3.61
CA SER A 66 -2.21 -1.45 -4.49
C SER A 66 -3.69 -1.87 -4.68
N PRO A 67 -4.01 -3.14 -4.98
CA PRO A 67 -5.39 -3.64 -4.94
C PRO A 67 -6.10 -3.40 -3.60
N LEU A 68 -5.44 -3.66 -2.47
CA LEU A 68 -6.02 -3.46 -1.14
C LEU A 68 -6.31 -1.98 -0.85
N VAL A 69 -5.43 -1.06 -1.28
CA VAL A 69 -5.72 0.39 -1.21
C VAL A 69 -6.95 0.76 -2.04
N LYS A 70 -7.09 0.20 -3.26
CA LYS A 70 -8.26 0.45 -4.11
C LYS A 70 -9.56 -0.05 -3.46
N ILE A 71 -9.53 -1.23 -2.83
CA ILE A 71 -10.67 -1.74 -2.05
C ILE A 71 -11.04 -0.76 -0.93
N TYR A 72 -10.06 -0.25 -0.19
CA TYR A 72 -10.33 0.72 0.87
C TYR A 72 -11.02 1.97 0.35
N ILE A 73 -10.49 2.58 -0.72
CA ILE A 73 -11.00 3.86 -1.26
C ILE A 73 -12.43 3.69 -1.82
N ASN A 74 -12.67 2.60 -2.55
CA ASN A 74 -13.93 2.39 -3.26
C ASN A 74 -15.04 1.84 -2.36
N TYR A 75 -14.70 1.06 -1.33
CA TYR A 75 -15.68 0.35 -0.50
C TYR A 75 -15.59 0.71 0.98
N CYS A 76 -14.47 0.39 1.64
CA CYS A 76 -14.36 0.51 3.11
C CYS A 76 -14.57 1.96 3.59
N LYS A 77 -13.92 2.93 2.94
CA LYS A 77 -14.04 4.36 3.27
C LYS A 77 -15.47 4.88 3.14
N LYS A 78 -16.26 4.31 2.22
CA LYS A 78 -17.65 4.68 1.95
C LYS A 78 -18.65 3.81 2.72
N LYS A 79 -18.18 2.86 3.55
CA LYS A 79 -19.00 1.86 4.26
C LYS A 79 -19.88 1.00 3.33
N ASN A 80 -19.46 0.81 2.08
CA ASN A 80 -20.18 0.03 1.08
C ASN A 80 -19.95 -1.49 1.22
N CYS A 81 -20.05 -2.03 2.43
CA CYS A 81 -19.74 -3.43 2.73
C CYS A 81 -20.68 -4.41 2.02
N ARG A 82 -21.93 -3.99 1.75
CA ARG A 82 -22.94 -4.82 1.07
C ARG A 82 -22.55 -5.24 -0.34
N ILE A 83 -21.89 -4.35 -1.08
CA ILE A 83 -21.46 -4.54 -2.49
C ILE A 83 -19.95 -4.77 -2.61
N CYS A 84 -19.23 -4.85 -1.48
CA CYS A 84 -17.79 -5.05 -1.49
C CYS A 84 -17.43 -6.44 -2.06
N PRO A 85 -16.51 -6.54 -3.03
CA PRO A 85 -16.12 -7.83 -3.60
C PRO A 85 -15.45 -8.75 -2.58
N LEU A 86 -14.94 -8.22 -1.47
CA LEU A 86 -14.32 -8.99 -0.40
C LEU A 86 -15.26 -9.25 0.79
N LYS A 87 -16.56 -8.97 0.67
CA LYS A 87 -17.55 -9.11 1.76
C LYS A 87 -17.52 -10.48 2.44
N ASN A 88 -17.40 -11.56 1.66
CA ASN A 88 -17.42 -12.93 2.18
C ASN A 88 -16.15 -13.31 2.95
N TYR A 89 -15.05 -12.58 2.72
CA TYR A 89 -13.76 -12.80 3.38
C TYR A 89 -13.52 -11.83 4.54
N CYS A 90 -14.36 -10.79 4.68
CA CYS A 90 -14.18 -9.75 5.68
C CYS A 90 -14.68 -10.20 7.06
N LYS A 91 -13.79 -10.14 8.06
CA LYS A 91 -14.09 -10.47 9.47
C LYS A 91 -15.12 -9.52 10.09
N GLU A 92 -15.15 -8.27 9.65
CA GLU A 92 -16.13 -7.27 10.09
C GLU A 92 -17.10 -6.96 8.94
N LYS A 93 -18.37 -7.34 9.10
CA LYS A 93 -19.40 -7.12 8.07
C LYS A 93 -19.90 -5.67 8.02
N GLU A 94 -19.59 -4.88 9.04
CA GLU A 94 -19.85 -3.44 9.12
C GLU A 94 -18.69 -2.75 9.87
N ILE A 95 -17.93 -1.90 9.16
CA ILE A 95 -16.91 -1.05 9.78
C ILE A 95 -17.65 0.09 10.51
N LYS A 96 -17.60 0.10 11.85
CA LYS A 96 -18.19 1.16 12.68
C LYS A 96 -17.56 2.53 12.38
#